data_AF-W2XP76-F1
#
_entry.id   AF-W2XP76-F1
#
_cell.length_a   1.000
_cell.length_b   1.000
_cell.length_c   1.000
_cell.angle_alpha   90.00
_cell.angle_beta   90.00
_cell.angle_gamma   90.00
#
_symmetry.space_group_name_H-M   'P 1'
#
loop_
_entity.id
_entity.type
_entity.pdbx_description
1 polymer ?
#
loop_
_entity_poly.entity_id
_entity_poly.type
_entity_poly.pdbx_seq_one_letter_code
_entity_poly.pdbx_strand_id
1 'polypeptide(L)'
;MGTVVAAALSQTRASDVATPKVNGSLFEEVTFEDVAVGDEEYEHQGLTLERKTAVSIKGMAVSQIEHRELRSICKALAVPGYKNNKKTVMAHLIALKKLNEDV
;
A
#
# COMPACT_ATOMS: atom_id res chain seq x y z
N MET A 1 -46.70 39.62 -6.33
CA MET A 1 -46.06 38.53 -7.10
C MET A 1 -45.06 37.85 -6.18
N GLY A 2 -45.49 36.81 -5.49
CA GLY A 2 -44.66 36.01 -4.59
C GLY A 2 -44.57 34.61 -5.15
N THR A 3 -43.36 34.21 -5.54
CA THR A 3 -43.09 32.87 -6.07
C THR A 3 -42.18 32.14 -5.10
N VAL A 4 -42.66 30.98 -4.67
CA VAL A 4 -41.98 29.98 -3.85
C VAL A 4 -40.82 29.34 -4.61
N VAL A 5 -39.70 29.08 -3.93
CA VAL A 5 -38.84 27.94 -4.25
C VAL A 5 -38.32 27.34 -2.94
N ALA A 6 -38.78 26.13 -2.65
CA ALA A 6 -38.18 25.24 -1.68
C ALA A 6 -36.94 24.58 -2.30
N ALA A 7 -35.86 24.47 -1.54
CA ALA A 7 -34.85 23.43 -1.74
C ALA A 7 -34.18 23.12 -0.40
N ALA A 8 -34.68 22.07 0.25
CA ALA A 8 -33.91 21.32 1.22
C ALA A 8 -32.74 20.63 0.48
N LEU A 9 -31.54 20.68 1.05
CA LEU A 9 -30.53 19.68 0.76
C LEU A 9 -29.81 19.30 2.06
N SER A 10 -30.04 18.04 2.39
CA SER A 10 -29.55 17.32 3.55
C SER A 10 -28.04 17.14 3.52
N GLN A 11 -27.46 17.17 4.71
CA GLN A 11 -26.34 16.35 5.22
C GLN A 11 -25.54 15.49 4.23
N THR A 12 -24.21 15.62 4.29
CA THR A 12 -23.35 14.44 4.49
C THR A 12 -22.20 14.76 5.43
N ARG A 13 -22.23 14.10 6.59
CA ARG A 13 -21.11 13.90 7.49
C ARG A 13 -20.03 13.03 6.83
N ALA A 14 -18.86 13.07 7.45
CA ALA A 14 -17.77 12.10 7.38
C ALA A 14 -16.73 12.32 6.26
N SER A 15 -15.65 12.98 6.65
CA SER A 15 -14.32 12.44 6.38
C SER A 15 -13.47 12.66 7.63
N ASP A 16 -13.97 12.14 8.77
CA ASP A 16 -13.07 11.53 9.73
C ASP A 16 -12.51 10.31 9.00
N VAL A 17 -11.44 10.51 8.22
CA VAL A 17 -10.49 9.43 7.92
C VAL A 17 -9.88 9.11 9.26
N ALA A 18 -10.60 8.28 10.01
CA ALA A 18 -10.03 7.48 11.06
C ALA A 18 -9.00 6.62 10.33
N THR A 19 -7.76 7.08 10.29
CA THR A 19 -6.61 6.20 10.07
C THR A 19 -6.80 5.07 11.07
N PRO A 20 -7.10 3.84 10.64
CA PRO A 20 -7.11 2.74 11.57
C PRO A 20 -5.67 2.66 12.07
N LYS A 21 -5.47 3.00 13.34
CA LYS A 21 -4.22 2.74 14.03
C LYS A 21 -4.21 1.24 14.24
N VAL A 22 -3.77 0.52 13.22
CA VAL A 22 -3.81 -0.93 13.16
C VAL A 22 -2.76 -1.44 14.15
N ASN A 23 -3.24 -1.91 15.29
CA ASN A 23 -2.42 -2.55 16.30
C ASN A 23 -1.80 -3.83 15.70
N GLY A 24 -0.53 -3.76 15.31
CA GLY A 24 0.51 -4.79 15.47
C GLY A 24 0.38 -6.20 14.85
N SER A 25 -0.82 -6.75 14.58
CA SER A 25 -1.01 -8.15 14.19
C SER A 25 -1.60 -8.37 12.80
N LEU A 26 -2.02 -7.31 12.10
CA LEU A 26 -2.76 -7.46 10.82
C LEU A 26 -1.92 -8.10 9.70
N PHE A 27 -0.60 -8.07 9.85
CA PHE A 27 0.36 -8.49 8.83
C PHE A 27 1.09 -9.81 9.14
N GLU A 28 0.70 -10.54 10.19
CA GLU A 28 1.31 -11.85 10.50
C GLU A 28 0.87 -12.95 9.52
N GLU A 29 -0.34 -12.86 8.97
CA GLU A 29 -0.88 -13.76 7.93
C GLU A 29 -1.10 -13.00 6.62
N VAL A 30 -0.04 -12.51 5.98
CA VAL A 30 -0.12 -11.91 4.63
C VAL A 30 0.34 -12.93 3.61
N THR A 31 -0.45 -13.16 2.58
CA THR A 31 -0.09 -13.99 1.43
C THR A 31 0.19 -13.12 0.20
N PHE A 32 0.74 -13.71 -0.85
CA PHE A 32 0.97 -12.98 -2.10
C PHE A 32 -0.34 -12.52 -2.76
N GLU A 33 -1.47 -13.18 -2.53
CA GLU A 33 -2.78 -12.76 -3.05
C GLU A 33 -3.19 -11.38 -2.52
N ASP A 34 -2.83 -11.07 -1.27
CA ASP A 34 -3.11 -9.78 -0.63
C ASP A 34 -2.25 -8.63 -1.16
N VAL A 35 -1.22 -8.92 -1.96
CA VAL A 35 -0.26 -7.95 -2.46
C VAL A 35 -0.63 -7.53 -3.88
N ALA A 36 -0.92 -6.24 -4.08
CA ALA A 36 -1.01 -5.64 -5.40
C ALA A 36 0.36 -5.15 -5.86
N VAL A 37 0.81 -5.64 -7.01
CA VAL A 37 2.04 -5.17 -7.67
C VAL A 37 1.66 -4.15 -8.73
N GLY A 38 2.42 -3.07 -8.82
CA GLY A 38 2.31 -2.08 -9.88
C GLY A 38 3.68 -1.61 -10.34
N ASP A 39 3.65 -0.75 -11.34
CA ASP A 39 4.84 -0.10 -11.86
C ASP A 39 5.05 1.24 -11.16
N GLU A 40 6.27 1.45 -10.69
CA GLU A 40 6.72 2.71 -10.12
C GLU A 40 7.84 3.24 -11.01
N GLU A 41 7.59 4.38 -11.64
CA GLU A 41 8.62 5.15 -12.33
C GLU A 41 9.54 5.80 -11.29
N TYR A 42 10.84 5.61 -11.47
CA TYR A 42 11.86 6.28 -10.68
C TYR A 42 12.93 6.87 -11.59
N GLU A 43 13.35 8.09 -11.28
CA GLU A 43 14.47 8.71 -11.97
C GLU A 43 15.78 8.22 -11.38
N HIS A 44 16.64 7.68 -12.24
CA HIS A 44 18.00 7.33 -11.89
C HIS A 44 18.97 7.86 -12.95
N GLN A 45 19.87 8.76 -12.54
CA GLN A 45 20.89 9.35 -13.42
C GLN A 45 20.30 10.09 -14.64
N GLY A 46 19.15 10.74 -14.48
CA GLY A 46 18.47 11.47 -15.56
C GLY A 46 17.70 10.58 -16.52
N LEU A 47 17.55 9.28 -16.22
CA LEU A 47 16.72 8.35 -16.96
C LEU A 47 15.50 7.96 -16.12
N THR A 48 14.32 8.01 -16.73
CA THR A 48 13.10 7.43 -16.15
C THR A 48 13.15 5.93 -16.33
N LEU A 49 13.19 5.19 -15.23
CA LEU A 49 13.18 3.74 -15.21
C LEU A 49 11.91 3.24 -14.54
N GLU A 50 11.35 2.15 -15.06
CA GLU A 50 10.23 1.47 -14.41
C GLU A 50 10.76 0.37 -13.50
N ARG A 51 10.25 0.30 -12.26
CA ARG A 51 10.43 -0.87 -11.39
C ARG A 51 9.07 -1.40 -10.92
N LYS A 52 8.98 -2.71 -10.80
CA LYS A 52 7.85 -3.37 -10.14
C LYS A 52 7.90 -3.11 -8.64
N THR A 53 6.84 -2.61 -8.03
CA THR A 53 6.78 -2.38 -6.59
C THR A 53 5.44 -2.84 -6.03
N ALA A 54 5.40 -3.18 -4.75
CA ALA A 54 4.14 -3.41 -4.06
C ALA A 54 3.44 -2.05 -3.87
N VAL A 55 2.25 -1.88 -4.44
CA VAL A 55 1.46 -0.65 -4.35
C VAL A 55 0.56 -0.69 -3.13
N SER A 56 -0.09 -1.82 -2.90
CA SER A 56 -0.92 -2.06 -1.72
C SER A 56 -0.78 -3.48 -1.20
N ILE A 57 -1.00 -3.64 0.11
CA ILE A 57 -0.93 -4.91 0.83
C ILE A 57 -2.15 -4.96 1.74
N LYS A 58 -3.02 -5.98 1.59
CA LYS A 58 -4.31 -6.07 2.27
C LYS A 58 -5.20 -4.83 2.10
N GLY A 59 -5.15 -4.22 0.91
CA GLY A 59 -5.89 -2.99 0.61
C GLY A 59 -5.30 -1.70 1.21
N MET A 60 -4.20 -1.77 1.96
CA MET A 60 -3.48 -0.60 2.47
C MET A 60 -2.33 -0.21 1.54
N ALA A 61 -2.22 1.08 1.22
CA ALA A 61 -1.11 1.59 0.43
C ALA A 61 0.23 1.41 1.17
N VAL A 62 1.28 0.98 0.46
CA VAL A 62 2.60 0.74 1.06
C VAL A 62 3.22 2.00 1.69
N SER A 63 2.83 3.19 1.21
CA SER A 63 3.22 4.47 1.81
C SER A 63 2.69 4.67 3.23
N GLN A 64 1.53 4.10 3.55
CA GLN A 64 0.86 4.18 4.86
C GLN A 64 1.36 3.09 5.83
N ILE A 65 1.97 2.02 5.32
CA ILE A 65 2.48 0.91 6.13
C ILE A 65 3.77 1.34 6.85
N GLU A 66 3.88 1.06 8.15
CA GLU A 66 5.08 1.37 8.91
C GLU A 66 6.27 0.48 8.50
N HIS A 67 7.49 0.96 8.71
CA HIS A 67 8.70 0.18 8.33
C HIS A 67 8.76 -1.15 9.09
N ARG A 68 8.33 -1.15 10.35
CA ARG A 68 8.24 -2.36 11.18
C ARG A 68 7.24 -3.37 10.61
N GLU A 69 6.08 -2.90 10.17
CA GLU A 69 5.03 -3.74 9.58
C GLU A 69 5.49 -4.32 8.24
N LEU A 70 6.10 -3.49 7.39
CA LEU A 70 6.66 -3.94 6.12
C LEU A 70 7.73 -5.03 6.32
N ARG A 71 8.50 -4.94 7.41
CA ARG A 71 9.47 -5.96 7.82
C ARG A 71 8.77 -7.26 8.28
N SER A 72 7.65 -7.17 8.98
CA SER A 72 6.82 -8.33 9.33
C SER A 72 6.23 -8.99 8.08
N ILE A 73 5.74 -8.20 7.12
CA ILE A 73 5.23 -8.70 5.84
C ILE A 73 6.33 -9.44 5.08
N CYS A 74 7.53 -8.85 4.97
CA CYS A 74 8.67 -9.52 4.34
C CYS A 74 9.02 -10.84 5.03
N LYS A 75 8.86 -10.92 6.36
CA LYS A 75 9.08 -12.16 7.13
C LYS A 75 7.99 -13.20 6.81
N ALA A 76 6.71 -12.79 6.79
CA ALA A 76 5.57 -13.66 6.48
C ALA A 76 5.68 -14.24 5.07
N LEU A 77 6.06 -13.41 4.09
CA LEU A 77 6.25 -13.77 2.69
C LEU A 77 7.62 -14.42 2.38
N ALA A 78 8.42 -14.72 3.41
CA ALA A 78 9.76 -15.30 3.27
C ALA A 78 10.66 -14.58 2.23
N VAL A 79 10.56 -13.25 2.15
CA VAL A 79 11.33 -12.43 1.21
C VAL A 79 12.80 -12.43 1.61
N PRO A 80 13.75 -12.78 0.73
CA PRO A 80 15.17 -12.74 1.05
C PRO A 80 15.71 -11.29 1.05
N GLY A 81 16.80 -11.05 1.78
CA GLY A 81 17.55 -9.80 1.69
C GLY A 81 16.87 -8.54 2.24
N TYR A 82 15.64 -8.60 2.75
CA TYR A 82 14.90 -7.43 3.26
C TYR A 82 15.49 -6.78 4.53
N LYS A 83 16.36 -7.48 5.28
CA LYS A 83 16.88 -6.96 6.55
C LYS A 83 17.71 -5.69 6.31
N ASN A 84 17.44 -4.65 7.10
CA ASN A 84 18.11 -3.34 7.07
C ASN A 84 17.94 -2.53 5.78
N ASN A 85 16.94 -2.85 4.96
CA ASN A 85 16.63 -2.09 3.75
C ASN A 85 15.61 -0.96 3.97
N LYS A 86 15.59 -0.02 3.02
CA LYS A 86 14.58 1.05 2.97
C LYS A 86 13.21 0.47 2.59
N LYS A 87 12.12 1.18 2.96
CA LYS A 87 10.74 0.76 2.62
C LYS A 87 10.55 0.48 1.13
N THR A 88 11.08 1.36 0.28
CA THR A 88 11.02 1.23 -1.18
C THR A 88 11.66 -0.06 -1.69
N VAL A 89 12.82 -0.41 -1.14
CA VAL A 89 13.54 -1.65 -1.50
C VAL A 89 12.77 -2.87 -1.00
N MET A 90 12.22 -2.83 0.22
CA MET A 90 11.37 -3.91 0.74
C MET A 90 10.12 -4.13 -0.13
N ALA A 91 9.45 -3.06 -0.55
CA ALA A 91 8.28 -3.12 -1.44
C ALA A 91 8.63 -3.72 -2.81
N HIS A 92 9.77 -3.34 -3.37
CA HIS A 92 10.30 -3.91 -4.60
C HIS A 92 10.61 -5.41 -4.44
N LEU A 93 11.27 -5.81 -3.34
CA LEU A 93 11.60 -7.22 -3.08
C LEU A 93 10.34 -8.09 -2.91
N ILE A 94 9.28 -7.56 -2.27
CA ILE A 94 7.99 -8.23 -2.17
C ILE A 94 7.39 -8.45 -3.57
N ALA A 95 7.38 -7.42 -4.41
CA ALA A 95 6.89 -7.52 -5.78
C ALA A 95 7.68 -8.54 -6.63
N LEU A 96 9.02 -8.51 -6.54
CA LEU A 96 9.87 -9.49 -7.21
C LEU A 96 9.59 -10.91 -6.74
N LYS A 97 9.41 -11.10 -5.43
CA LYS A 97 9.15 -12.44 -4.87
C LYS A 97 7.79 -12.98 -5.35
N LYS A 98 6.75 -12.13 -5.39
CA LYS A 98 5.44 -12.48 -5.95
C LYS A 98 5.55 -12.91 -7.42
N LEU A 99 6.19 -12.09 -8.24
CA LEU A 99 6.36 -12.39 -9.68
C LEU A 99 7.16 -13.68 -9.94
N ASN A 100 8.03 -14.09 -9.03
CA ASN A 100 8.76 -15.36 -9.13
C ASN A 100 7.95 -16.58 -8.67
N GLU A 101 6.89 -16.41 -7.87
CA GLU A 101 5.98 -17.51 -7.50
C GLU A 101 4.82 -17.65 -8.49
N ASP A 102 4.51 -16.60 -9.25
CA ASP A 102 3.53 -16.62 -10.34
C ASP A 102 4.08 -17.25 -11.65
N VAL A 103 5.34 -17.71 -11.67
CA VAL A 103 6.03 -18.37 -12.82
C VAL A 103 6.26 -19.84 -12.54
#